data_AF-A0A4R4J2Q8-F1
#
_entry.id   AF-A0A4R4J2Q8-F1
#
_cell.length_a   1.000
_cell.length_b   1.000
_cell.length_c   1.000
_cell.angle_alpha   90.00
_cell.angle_beta   90.00
_cell.angle_gamma   90.00
#
_symmetry.space_group_name_H-M   'P 1'
#
loop_
_entity.id
_entity.type
_entity.pdbx_description
1 polymer ?
#
loop_
_entity_poly.entity_id
_entity_poly.type
_entity_poly.pdbx_seq_one_letter_code
_entity_poly.pdbx_strand_id
1 'polypeptide(L)'
;MNRRDEELQTLAEQVFDSLKQLPQDGQERQITISVGGNNHGSIHVGSVVNINPVPSRSRELYERDSRELLAIKRELLIKNKDAKWRYYINTPCLLLLSLVLIAFTFPLWNAYMMFFGGGSTNVLAVNDKTLIIFISWTVLMMICGKKMDKNRKIENRIIGENQNVIDTIDVILRRRNS
;
A
#
# COMPACT_ATOMS: atom_id res chain seq x y z
N MET A 1 -42.37 -28.84 -6.18
CA MET A 1 -40.95 -29.12 -6.42
C MET A 1 -40.26 -27.78 -6.63
N ASN A 2 -39.10 -27.52 -6.00
CA ASN A 2 -38.42 -26.24 -6.22
C ASN A 2 -37.69 -26.28 -7.55
N ARG A 3 -37.66 -25.16 -8.28
CA ARG A 3 -36.90 -24.99 -9.53
C ARG A 3 -35.44 -25.45 -9.44
N ARG A 4 -34.81 -25.29 -8.27
CA ARG A 4 -33.45 -25.78 -8.00
C ARG A 4 -33.34 -27.31 -8.04
N ASP A 5 -34.37 -28.02 -7.57
CA ASP A 5 -34.37 -29.48 -7.53
C ASP A 5 -34.47 -30.05 -8.96
N GLU A 6 -35.26 -29.39 -9.82
CA GLU A 6 -35.37 -29.73 -11.26
C GLU A 6 -34.07 -29.42 -12.03
N GLU A 7 -33.43 -28.29 -11.77
CA GLU A 7 -32.13 -27.93 -12.37
C GLU A 7 -31.01 -28.90 -11.93
N LEU A 8 -31.03 -29.36 -10.67
CA LEU A 8 -30.08 -30.37 -10.18
C LEU A 8 -30.34 -31.74 -10.80
N GLN A 9 -31.61 -32.13 -10.94
CA GLN A 9 -31.98 -33.41 -11.53
C GLN A 9 -31.57 -33.47 -13.01
N THR A 10 -31.83 -32.41 -13.78
CA THR A 10 -31.41 -32.32 -15.19
C THR A 10 -29.89 -32.35 -15.36
N LEU A 11 -29.14 -31.68 -14.47
CA LEU A 11 -27.67 -31.76 -14.47
C LEU A 11 -27.18 -33.19 -14.15
N ALA A 12 -27.81 -33.86 -13.17
CA ALA A 12 -27.47 -35.23 -12.82
C ALA A 12 -27.72 -36.20 -13.98
N GLU A 13 -28.82 -36.04 -14.70
CA GLU A 13 -29.15 -36.83 -15.90
C GLU A 13 -28.11 -36.60 -17.02
N GLN A 14 -27.72 -35.35 -17.29
CA GLN A 14 -26.70 -35.04 -18.30
C GLN A 14 -25.33 -35.63 -17.96
N VAL A 15 -24.93 -35.59 -16.68
CA VAL A 15 -23.68 -36.19 -16.21
C VAL A 15 -23.77 -37.72 -16.33
N PHE A 16 -24.90 -38.32 -15.97
CA PHE A 16 -25.11 -39.77 -16.04
C PHE A 16 -25.09 -40.28 -17.49
N ASP A 17 -25.70 -39.55 -18.42
CA ASP A 17 -25.68 -39.92 -19.83
C ASP A 17 -24.30 -39.75 -20.46
N SER A 18 -23.53 -38.75 -20.02
CA SER A 18 -22.12 -38.59 -20.42
C SER A 18 -21.24 -39.73 -19.87
N LEU A 19 -21.53 -40.20 -18.65
CA LEU A 19 -20.84 -41.33 -18.03
C LEU A 19 -21.08 -42.66 -18.75
N LYS A 20 -22.31 -42.90 -19.24
CA LYS A 20 -22.66 -44.11 -20.01
C LYS A 20 -21.91 -44.25 -21.32
N GLN A 21 -21.49 -43.14 -21.92
CA GLN A 21 -20.75 -43.13 -23.18
C GLN A 21 -19.27 -43.51 -23.01
N LEU A 22 -18.78 -43.62 -21.78
CA LEU A 22 -17.39 -44.01 -21.49
C LEU A 22 -17.24 -45.55 -21.48
N PRO A 23 -16.19 -46.10 -22.11
CA PRO A 23 -15.96 -47.54 -22.13
C PRO A 23 -15.68 -48.11 -20.73
N GLN A 24 -16.29 -49.26 -20.42
CA GLN A 24 -16.28 -49.91 -19.10
C GLN A 24 -15.07 -50.86 -18.95
N ASP A 25 -13.86 -50.32 -19.09
CA ASP A 25 -12.62 -51.12 -19.15
C ASP A 25 -12.01 -51.41 -17.76
N GLY A 26 -12.74 -51.13 -16.67
CA GLY A 26 -12.28 -51.35 -15.29
C GLY A 26 -11.17 -50.39 -14.81
N GLN A 27 -10.76 -49.41 -15.61
CA GLN A 27 -9.76 -48.41 -15.23
C GLN A 27 -10.39 -47.22 -14.49
N GLU A 28 -9.71 -46.73 -13.45
CA GLU A 28 -10.09 -45.50 -12.75
C GLU A 28 -10.03 -44.29 -13.70
N ARG A 29 -11.07 -43.45 -13.67
CA ARG A 29 -11.15 -42.24 -14.49
C ARG A 29 -11.44 -41.03 -13.62
N GLN A 30 -10.75 -39.94 -13.89
CA GLN A 30 -11.01 -38.64 -13.28
C GLN A 30 -11.90 -37.82 -14.21
N ILE A 31 -13.00 -37.31 -13.66
CA ILE A 31 -13.94 -36.44 -14.36
C ILE A 31 -13.76 -35.04 -13.77
N THR A 32 -13.57 -34.06 -14.64
CA THR A 32 -13.52 -32.65 -14.22
C THR A 32 -14.75 -31.95 -14.75
N ILE A 33 -15.62 -31.51 -13.84
CA ILE A 33 -16.80 -30.72 -14.15
C ILE A 33 -16.42 -29.25 -13.97
N SER A 34 -16.35 -28.50 -15.07
CA SER A 34 -16.12 -27.06 -15.06
C SER A 34 -17.47 -26.33 -15.01
N VAL A 35 -17.74 -25.64 -13.91
CA VAL A 35 -18.94 -24.82 -13.75
C VAL A 35 -18.62 -23.41 -14.26
N GLY A 36 -19.38 -22.93 -15.27
CA GLY A 36 -19.30 -21.57 -15.79
C GLY A 36 -20.38 -20.65 -15.19
N GLY A 37 -20.14 -19.34 -15.19
CA GLY A 37 -21.10 -18.31 -14.72
C GLY A 37 -20.58 -17.45 -13.56
N ASN A 38 -21.51 -16.86 -12.78
CA ASN A 38 -21.18 -15.97 -11.65
C ASN A 38 -20.48 -16.69 -10.47
N ASN A 39 -20.61 -18.02 -10.38
CA ASN A 39 -19.88 -18.88 -9.44
C ASN A 39 -19.12 -19.93 -10.26
N HIS A 40 -17.98 -19.55 -10.82
CA HIS A 40 -17.12 -20.45 -11.59
C HIS A 40 -16.47 -21.49 -10.67
N GLY A 41 -15.98 -22.61 -11.17
CA GLY A 41 -15.28 -23.58 -10.30
C GLY A 41 -15.03 -24.90 -11.01
N SER A 42 -14.13 -25.72 -10.46
CA SER A 42 -13.91 -27.08 -10.94
C SER A 42 -14.23 -28.08 -9.84
N ILE A 43 -15.07 -29.05 -10.17
CA ILE A 43 -15.30 -30.24 -9.34
C ILE A 43 -14.51 -31.37 -10.00
N HIS A 44 -13.53 -31.89 -9.27
CA HIS A 44 -12.78 -33.07 -9.70
C HIS A 44 -13.38 -34.29 -9.01
N VAL A 45 -13.91 -35.22 -9.79
CA VAL A 45 -14.53 -36.47 -9.34
C VAL A 45 -13.64 -37.64 -9.78
N GLY A 46 -13.02 -38.30 -8.81
CA GLY A 46 -12.21 -39.53 -9.00
C GLY A 46 -12.35 -40.43 -7.77
N SER A 47 -11.27 -40.99 -7.25
CA SER A 47 -11.27 -41.70 -5.95
C SER A 47 -11.67 -40.80 -4.76
N VAL A 48 -11.41 -39.49 -4.91
CA VAL A 48 -11.78 -38.45 -3.93
C VAL A 48 -12.46 -37.29 -4.67
N VAL A 49 -13.51 -36.73 -4.08
CA VAL A 49 -14.17 -35.52 -4.59
C VAL A 49 -13.43 -34.29 -4.03
N ASN A 50 -12.75 -33.54 -4.90
CA ASN A 50 -12.10 -32.29 -4.51
C ASN A 50 -12.85 -31.10 -5.13
N ILE A 51 -13.40 -30.24 -4.27
CA ILE A 51 -14.10 -29.01 -4.64
C ILE A 51 -13.13 -27.87 -4.40
N ASN A 52 -12.62 -27.25 -5.47
CA ASN A 52 -11.81 -26.04 -5.37
C ASN A 52 -12.76 -24.82 -5.39
N PRO A 53 -13.01 -24.16 -4.24
CA PRO A 53 -13.81 -22.94 -4.24
C PRO A 53 -13.07 -21.83 -4.97
N VAL A 54 -13.83 -20.94 -5.60
CA VAL A 54 -13.30 -19.73 -6.24
C VAL A 54 -12.49 -18.91 -5.24
N PRO A 55 -11.29 -18.42 -5.60
CA PRO A 55 -10.67 -17.35 -4.83
C PRO A 55 -11.61 -16.15 -4.86
N SER A 56 -12.18 -15.80 -3.70
CA SER A 56 -13.15 -14.71 -3.60
C SER A 56 -12.60 -13.44 -4.26
N ARG A 57 -13.20 -13.04 -5.39
CA ARG A 57 -12.82 -11.81 -6.09
C ARG A 57 -12.96 -10.66 -5.10
N SER A 58 -11.92 -9.84 -4.96
CA SER A 58 -12.00 -8.64 -4.15
C SER A 58 -13.09 -7.74 -4.73
N ARG A 59 -14.18 -7.52 -3.97
CA ARG A 59 -15.31 -6.70 -4.41
C ARG A 59 -14.84 -5.32 -4.84
N GLU A 60 -15.24 -4.93 -6.04
CA GLU A 60 -14.92 -3.62 -6.60
C GLU A 60 -15.67 -2.52 -5.85
N LEU A 61 -15.15 -1.28 -5.88
CA LEU A 61 -15.71 -0.16 -5.12
C LEU A 61 -17.20 0.08 -5.40
N TYR A 62 -17.66 -0.16 -6.63
CA TYR A 62 -19.08 0.02 -7.00
C TYR A 62 -20.01 -1.07 -6.44
N GLU A 63 -19.48 -2.24 -6.08
CA GLU A 63 -20.25 -3.39 -5.56
C GLU A 63 -20.45 -3.32 -4.05
N ARG A 64 -19.67 -2.47 -3.37
CA ARG A 64 -19.69 -2.35 -1.91
C ARG A 64 -20.90 -1.56 -1.43
N ASP A 65 -21.39 -1.90 -0.24
CA ASP A 65 -22.49 -1.16 0.38
C ASP A 65 -22.06 0.27 0.76
N SER A 66 -23.02 1.19 0.85
CA SER A 66 -22.77 2.59 1.19
C SER A 66 -22.10 2.74 2.57
N ARG A 67 -22.41 1.85 3.52
CA ARG A 67 -21.73 1.81 4.83
C ARG A 67 -20.26 1.40 4.72
N GLU A 68 -19.96 0.41 3.89
CA GLU A 68 -18.57 -0.03 3.63
C GLU A 68 -17.77 1.08 2.94
N LEU A 69 -18.37 1.76 1.96
CA LEU A 69 -17.76 2.90 1.27
C LEU A 69 -17.42 4.05 2.23
N LEU A 70 -18.32 4.39 3.15
CA LEU A 70 -18.06 5.39 4.18
C LEU A 70 -16.95 4.97 5.14
N ALA A 71 -16.88 3.69 5.51
CA ALA A 71 -15.80 3.16 6.34
C ALA A 71 -14.44 3.28 5.64
N ILE A 72 -14.36 2.89 4.37
CA ILE A 72 -13.14 3.02 3.54
C ILE A 72 -12.74 4.49 3.41
N LYS A 73 -13.69 5.39 3.14
CA LYS A 73 -13.43 6.83 3.08
C LYS A 73 -12.81 7.34 4.39
N ARG A 74 -13.36 6.95 5.54
CA ARG A 74 -12.83 7.35 6.86
C ARG A 74 -11.40 6.83 7.07
N GLU A 75 -11.13 5.58 6.71
CA GLU A 75 -9.79 4.99 6.81
C GLU A 75 -8.78 5.72 5.91
N LEU A 76 -9.17 6.01 4.66
CA LEU A 76 -8.35 6.76 3.71
C LEU A 76 -8.06 8.19 4.19
N LEU A 77 -9.03 8.86 4.82
CA LEU A 77 -8.82 10.19 5.41
C LEU A 77 -7.79 10.15 6.55
N ILE A 78 -7.83 9.13 7.40
CA ILE A 78 -6.83 8.94 8.47
C ILE A 78 -5.45 8.69 7.85
N LYS A 79 -5.35 7.76 6.89
CA LYS A 79 -4.10 7.47 6.17
C LYS A 79 -3.53 8.70 5.47
N ASN A 80 -4.39 9.55 4.91
CA ASN A 80 -3.98 10.79 4.25
C ASN A 80 -3.45 11.81 5.27
N LYS A 81 -4.09 11.93 6.45
CA LYS A 81 -3.57 12.76 7.55
C LYS A 81 -2.19 12.27 8.02
N ASP A 82 -2.03 10.97 8.20
CA ASP A 82 -0.76 10.38 8.63
C ASP A 82 0.34 10.54 7.56
N ALA A 83 0.00 10.40 6.28
CA ALA A 83 0.91 10.68 5.17
C ALA A 83 1.34 12.16 5.14
N LYS A 84 0.41 13.10 5.37
CA LYS A 84 0.73 14.53 5.52
C LYS A 84 1.66 14.78 6.72
N TRP A 85 1.44 14.11 7.85
CA TRP A 85 2.35 14.22 8.99
C TRP A 85 3.76 13.71 8.65
N ARG A 86 3.88 12.56 7.99
CA ARG A 86 5.17 12.01 7.54
C ARG A 86 5.84 12.82 6.44
N TYR A 87 5.07 13.56 5.66
CA TYR A 87 5.57 14.53 4.68
C TYR A 87 6.31 15.70 5.35
N TYR A 88 5.75 16.23 6.45
CA TYR A 88 6.33 17.33 7.20
C TYR A 88 7.41 16.89 8.20
N ILE A 89 7.13 15.84 8.97
CA ILE A 89 8.02 15.31 10.01
C ILE A 89 8.54 13.96 9.57
N ASN A 90 9.71 13.98 8.94
CA ASN A 90 10.42 12.77 8.55
C ASN A 90 11.82 12.77 9.16
N THR A 91 12.41 11.58 9.34
CA THR A 91 13.77 11.40 9.83
C THR A 91 14.81 12.29 9.12
N PRO A 92 14.85 12.40 7.76
CA PRO A 92 15.79 13.30 7.10
C PRO A 92 15.50 14.78 7.38
N CYS A 93 14.25 15.16 7.66
CA CYS A 93 13.90 16.53 8.02
C CYS A 93 14.41 16.88 9.42
N LEU A 94 14.28 15.97 10.39
CA LEU A 94 14.81 16.15 11.74
C LEU A 94 16.34 16.21 11.74
N LEU A 95 16.99 15.37 10.94
CA LEU A 95 18.45 15.35 10.79
C LEU A 95 18.95 16.63 10.10
N LEU A 96 18.26 17.10 9.07
CA LEU A 96 18.60 18.37 8.42
C LEU A 96 18.40 19.56 9.37
N LEU A 97 17.31 19.57 10.15
CA LEU A 97 17.07 20.59 11.17
C LEU A 97 18.19 20.59 12.23
N SER A 98 18.61 19.42 12.73
CA SER A 98 19.68 19.35 13.72
C SER A 98 21.02 19.82 13.15
N LEU A 99 21.36 19.45 11.91
CA LEU A 99 22.57 19.94 11.23
C LEU A 99 22.56 21.46 11.08
N VAL A 100 21.42 22.04 10.69
CA VAL A 100 21.27 23.50 10.58
C VAL A 100 21.43 24.16 11.94
N LEU A 101 20.78 23.63 12.99
CA LEU A 101 20.92 24.17 14.34
C LEU A 101 22.38 24.14 14.80
N ILE A 102 23.10 23.05 14.57
CA ILE A 102 24.54 22.95 14.88
C ILE A 102 25.34 24.03 14.13
N ALA A 103 25.02 24.27 12.85
CA ALA A 103 25.70 25.29 12.06
C ALA A 103 25.49 26.73 12.57
N PHE A 104 24.39 27.00 13.28
CA PHE A 104 24.13 28.30 13.92
C PHE A 104 24.67 28.37 15.35
N THR A 105 24.50 27.32 16.14
CA THR A 105 24.95 27.31 17.54
C THR A 105 26.46 27.27 17.65
N PHE A 106 27.16 26.65 16.71
CA PHE A 106 28.61 26.52 16.76
C PHE A 106 29.36 27.85 16.59
N PRO A 107 29.04 28.72 15.60
CA PRO A 107 29.60 30.07 15.53
C PRO A 107 29.20 30.96 16.71
N LEU A 108 27.94 30.87 17.16
CA LEU A 108 27.45 31.63 18.32
C LEU A 108 28.22 31.27 19.59
N TRP A 109 28.44 29.97 19.82
CA TRP A 109 29.24 29.47 20.93
C TRP A 109 30.68 29.94 20.84
N ASN A 110 31.29 29.87 19.65
CA ASN A 110 32.65 30.34 19.43
C ASN A 110 32.79 31.85 19.72
N ALA A 111 31.85 32.66 19.23
CA ALA A 111 31.80 34.10 19.50
C ALA A 111 31.65 34.37 21.00
N TYR A 112 30.72 33.69 21.69
CA TYR A 112 30.55 33.82 23.13
C TYR A 112 31.84 33.55 23.91
N MET A 113 32.55 32.47 23.57
CA MET A 113 33.84 32.13 24.19
C MET A 113 34.92 33.17 23.91
N MET A 114 34.92 33.79 22.74
CA MET A 114 35.86 34.87 22.39
C MET A 114 35.59 36.15 23.19
N PHE A 115 34.31 36.50 23.40
CA PHE A 115 33.92 37.74 24.11
C PHE A 115 34.00 37.62 25.64
N PHE A 116 33.63 36.47 26.20
CA PHE A 116 33.47 36.29 27.65
C PHE A 116 34.40 35.24 28.27
N GLY A 117 34.97 34.34 27.45
CA GLY A 117 35.74 33.19 27.92
C GLY A 117 37.26 33.40 28.00
N GLY A 118 37.77 34.57 27.63
CA GLY A 118 39.19 34.94 27.79
C GLY A 118 40.19 34.13 26.96
N GLY A 119 39.75 33.34 25.98
CA GLY A 119 40.60 32.44 25.20
C GLY A 119 40.52 32.65 23.68
N SER A 120 41.64 32.38 22.99
CA SER A 120 41.75 32.31 21.53
C SER A 120 41.18 30.99 21.01
N THR A 121 39.89 30.98 20.65
CA THR A 121 39.23 29.81 20.07
C THR A 121 39.60 29.63 18.59
N ASN A 122 40.76 29.03 18.32
CA ASN A 122 41.25 28.68 16.97
C ASN A 122 40.39 27.64 16.21
N VAL A 123 39.18 27.33 16.69
CA VAL A 123 38.31 26.29 16.13
C VAL A 123 37.67 26.72 14.80
N LEU A 124 37.48 28.03 14.58
CA LEU A 124 37.02 28.60 13.30
C LEU A 124 38.17 29.08 12.41
N ALA A 125 39.43 28.94 12.85
CA ALA A 125 40.57 29.27 12.01
C ALA A 125 40.60 28.29 10.82
N VAL A 126 40.52 28.84 9.61
CA VAL A 126 40.49 28.05 8.37
C VAL A 126 41.83 27.34 8.21
N ASN A 127 41.84 26.06 8.55
CA ASN A 127 42.93 25.11 8.35
C ASN A 127 42.43 23.94 7.49
N ASP A 128 43.32 23.21 6.84
CA ASP A 128 43.01 22.06 5.98
C ASP A 128 42.07 21.06 6.67
N LYS A 129 42.28 20.82 7.98
CA LYS A 129 41.40 19.95 8.79
C LYS A 129 39.97 20.49 8.94
N THR A 130 39.82 21.81 9.15
CA THR A 130 38.49 22.44 9.24
C THR A 130 37.77 22.47 7.89
N LEU A 131 38.53 22.61 6.79
CA LEU A 131 38.00 22.61 5.44
C LEU A 131 37.38 21.25 5.08
N ILE A 132 38.06 20.15 5.44
CA ILE A 132 37.53 18.77 5.31
C ILE A 132 36.23 18.60 6.11
N ILE A 133 36.14 19.15 7.32
CA ILE A 133 34.92 19.10 8.14
C ILE A 133 33.77 19.85 7.44
N PHE A 134 33.99 21.04 6.89
CA PHE A 134 32.95 21.78 6.16
C PHE A 134 32.52 21.05 4.87
N ILE A 135 33.46 20.46 4.13
CA ILE A 135 33.12 19.66 2.93
C ILE A 135 32.30 18.43 3.32
N SER A 136 32.72 17.67 4.33
CA SER A 136 31.94 16.49 4.77
C SER A 136 30.54 16.87 5.27
N TRP A 137 30.42 18.01 5.98
CA TRP A 137 29.14 18.53 6.45
C TRP A 137 28.22 18.97 5.31
N THR A 138 28.75 19.68 4.30
CA THR A 138 27.96 20.10 3.13
C THR A 138 27.50 18.91 2.28
N VAL A 139 28.35 17.88 2.12
CA VAL A 139 27.96 16.62 1.46
C VAL A 139 26.85 15.91 2.25
N LEU A 140 26.94 15.86 3.57
CA LEU A 140 25.91 15.26 4.42
C LEU A 140 24.57 16.00 4.30
N MET A 141 24.60 17.34 4.31
CA MET A 141 23.43 18.18 4.07
C MET A 141 22.79 17.92 2.72
N MET A 142 23.61 17.78 1.66
CA MET A 142 23.12 17.48 0.31
C MET A 142 22.43 16.11 0.24
N ILE A 143 23.01 15.09 0.88
CA ILE A 143 22.42 13.73 0.93
C ILE A 143 21.08 13.75 1.69
N CYS A 144 21.03 14.44 2.82
CA CYS A 144 19.80 14.58 3.62
C CYS A 144 18.71 15.32 2.83
N GLY A 145 19.06 16.42 2.14
CA GLY A 145 18.13 17.15 1.28
C GLY A 145 17.56 16.28 0.16
N LYS A 146 18.42 15.56 -0.57
CA LYS A 146 17.98 14.63 -1.63
C LYS A 146 17.08 13.51 -1.10
N LYS A 147 17.40 12.93 0.06
CA LYS A 147 16.55 11.90 0.69
C LYS A 147 15.20 12.47 1.14
N MET A 148 15.19 13.68 1.69
CA MET A 148 13.96 14.38 2.06
C MET A 148 13.05 14.59 0.84
N ASP A 149 13.60 15.09 -0.27
CA ASP A 149 12.83 15.30 -1.50
C ASP A 149 12.27 13.99 -2.05
N LYS A 150 13.05 12.91 -2.02
CA LYS A 150 12.59 11.58 -2.43
C LYS A 150 11.41 11.13 -1.57
N ASN A 151 11.51 11.23 -0.25
CA ASN A 151 10.43 10.83 0.65
C ASN A 151 9.18 11.70 0.44
N ARG A 152 9.35 13.01 0.29
CA ARG A 152 8.25 13.94 0.00
C ARG A 152 7.51 13.61 -1.28
N LYS A 153 8.24 13.23 -2.34
CA LYS A 153 7.62 12.79 -3.62
C LYS A 153 6.79 11.53 -3.45
N ILE A 154 7.28 10.55 -2.68
CA ILE A 154 6.55 9.30 -2.41
C ILE A 154 5.27 9.60 -1.61
N GLU A 155 5.37 10.36 -0.52
CA GLU A 155 4.20 10.71 0.30
C GLU A 155 3.17 11.54 -0.49
N ASN A 156 3.61 12.50 -1.32
CA ASN A 156 2.71 13.26 -2.19
C ASN A 156 1.94 12.37 -3.17
N ARG A 157 2.60 11.34 -3.72
CA ARG A 157 1.94 10.37 -4.60
C ARG A 157 0.87 9.58 -3.83
N ILE A 158 1.19 9.09 -2.64
CA ILE A 158 0.24 8.36 -1.78
C ILE A 158 -0.96 9.23 -1.40
N ILE A 159 -0.72 10.50 -1.04
CA ILE A 159 -1.76 11.48 -0.74
C ILE A 159 -2.68 11.68 -1.95
N GLY A 160 -2.11 11.81 -3.15
CA GLY A 160 -2.88 11.96 -4.40
C GLY A 160 -3.70 10.72 -4.76
N GLU A 161 -3.11 9.54 -4.66
CA GLU A 161 -3.79 8.26 -4.91
C GLU A 161 -4.96 8.07 -3.92
N ASN A 162 -4.75 8.31 -2.62
CA ASN A 162 -5.80 8.24 -1.62
C ASN A 162 -6.92 9.26 -1.87
N GLN A 163 -6.58 10.47 -2.28
CA GLN A 163 -7.58 11.50 -2.59
C GLN A 163 -8.44 11.11 -3.80
N ASN A 164 -7.83 10.57 -4.86
CA ASN A 164 -8.55 10.10 -6.03
C ASN A 164 -9.57 8.99 -5.70
N VAL A 165 -9.18 8.06 -4.82
CA VAL A 165 -10.10 7.01 -4.35
C VAL A 165 -11.25 7.62 -3.52
N ILE A 166 -10.96 8.59 -2.64
CA ILE A 166 -12.00 9.30 -1.88
C ILE A 166 -12.98 10.01 -2.82
N ASP A 167 -12.49 10.70 -3.84
CA ASP A 167 -13.31 11.41 -4.82
C ASP A 167 -14.20 10.43 -5.60
N THR A 168 -13.66 9.27 -5.97
CA THR A 168 -14.42 8.19 -6.61
C THR A 168 -15.54 7.66 -5.70
N ILE A 169 -15.25 7.44 -4.42
CA ILE A 169 -16.25 7.02 -3.42
C ILE A 169 -17.36 8.08 -3.29
N ASP A 170 -17.00 9.37 -3.28
CA ASP A 170 -17.97 10.46 -3.18
C ASP A 170 -18.88 10.55 -4.41
N VAL A 171 -18.36 10.29 -5.60
CA VAL A 171 -19.17 10.19 -6.82
C VAL A 171 -20.15 9.01 -6.73
N ILE A 172 -19.70 7.84 -6.26
CA ILE A 172 -20.58 6.65 -6.12
C ILE A 172 -21.68 6.93 -5.09
N LEU A 173 -21.34 7.47 -3.93
CA LEU A 173 -22.32 7.79 -2.88
C LEU A 173 -23.31 8.86 -3.34
N ARG A 174 -22.85 9.90 -4.06
CA ARG A 174 -23.73 10.92 -4.61
C ARG A 174 -24.72 10.34 -5.63
N ARG A 175 -24.28 9.42 -6.49
CA ARG A 175 -25.16 8.74 -7.46
C ARG A 175 -26.21 7.84 -6.81
N ARG A 176 -25.94 7.28 -5.63
CA ARG A 176 -26.88 6.41 -4.89
C ARG A 176 -27.91 7.17 -4.07
N ASN A 177 -27.60 8.41 -3.69
CA ASN A 177 -28.51 9.28 -2.95
C ASN A 177 -29.37 10.18 -3.85
N SER A 178 -29.18 10.11 -5.17
CA SER A 178 -30.02 10.75 -6.19
C SER A 178 -31.00 9.74 -6.77
#